data_AF-A0A401QE15-F1
#
_entry.id   AF-A0A401QE15-F1
#
_cell.length_a   1.000
_cell.length_b   1.000
_cell.length_c   1.000
_cell.angle_alpha   90.00
_cell.angle_beta   90.00
_cell.angle_gamma   90.00
#
_symmetry.space_group_name_H-M   'P 1'
#
loop_
_entity.id
_entity.type
_entity.pdbx_description
1 polymer ?
#
loop_
_entity_poly.entity_id
_entity_poly.type
_entity_poly.pdbx_seq_one_letter_code
_entity_poly.pdbx_strand_id
1 'polypeptide(L)'
;MNCKQYQDDLRSRALNDSAARRTTQMLTTMVQNGEAMHCPKCKIIVQKKDGCDWLRCPVCHTEICWVTKGYRWGPGVSWLTIGLLFGFVFLICVGHSQYNWKGVREKREVGKMKYWGEG
;
A
#
# COMPACT_ATOMS: atom_id res chain seq x y z
N MET A 1 -22.24 -15.36 -0.91
CA MET A 1 -21.75 -13.97 -1.07
C MET A 1 -20.24 -13.98 -1.10
N ASN A 2 -19.61 -13.30 -2.06
CA ASN A 2 -18.15 -13.10 -2.05
C ASN A 2 -17.78 -11.81 -1.29
N CYS A 3 -16.49 -11.64 -0.97
CA CYS A 3 -16.01 -10.46 -0.24
C CYS A 3 -16.32 -9.13 -0.94
N LYS A 4 -16.38 -9.12 -2.28
CA LYS A 4 -16.72 -7.93 -3.06
C LYS A 4 -18.18 -7.53 -2.84
N GLN A 5 -19.11 -8.47 -3.05
CA GLN A 5 -20.54 -8.27 -2.85
C GLN A 5 -20.85 -7.82 -1.43
N TYR A 6 -20.18 -8.40 -0.44
CA TYR A 6 -20.35 -7.98 0.96
C TYR A 6 -19.86 -6.54 1.19
N GLN A 7 -18.69 -6.17 0.66
CA GLN A 7 -18.19 -4.80 0.79
C GLN A 7 -19.03 -3.77 0.03
N ASP A 8 -19.60 -4.16 -1.11
CA ASP A 8 -20.50 -3.30 -1.89
C ASP A 8 -21.86 -3.13 -1.18
N ASP A 9 -22.41 -4.19 -0.59
CA ASP A 9 -23.63 -4.13 0.23
C ASP A 9 -23.42 -3.32 1.52
N LEU A 10 -22.27 -3.45 2.17
CA LEU A 10 -21.93 -2.58 3.32
C LEU A 10 -21.92 -1.11 2.91
N ARG A 11 -21.40 -0.78 1.71
CA ARG A 11 -21.36 0.60 1.22
C ARG A 11 -22.76 1.16 0.96
N SER A 12 -23.67 0.37 0.40
CA SER A 12 -25.06 0.80 0.18
C SER A 12 -25.82 0.95 1.50
N ARG A 13 -25.65 0.00 2.43
CA ARG A 13 -26.33 -0.01 3.72
C ARG A 13 -25.81 1.02 4.71
N ALA A 14 -24.54 1.42 4.63
CA ALA A 14 -23.95 2.41 5.53
C ALA A 14 -24.64 3.79 5.51
N LEU A 15 -25.46 4.08 4.49
CA LEU A 15 -26.29 5.29 4.44
C LEU A 15 -27.44 5.26 5.45
N ASN A 16 -28.02 4.08 5.69
CA ASN A 16 -29.24 3.92 6.48
C ASN A 16 -29.02 3.16 7.79
N ASP A 17 -27.95 2.36 7.88
CA ASP A 17 -27.68 1.49 9.02
C ASP A 17 -26.38 1.89 9.73
N SER A 18 -26.51 2.21 11.02
CA SER A 18 -25.40 2.54 11.90
C SER A 18 -24.42 1.37 12.10
N ALA A 19 -24.90 0.12 12.05
CA ALA A 19 -24.07 -1.07 12.17
C ALA A 19 -23.20 -1.25 10.91
N ALA A 20 -23.80 -1.12 9.72
CA ALA A 20 -23.07 -1.13 8.46
C ALA A 20 -22.02 -0.01 8.38
N ARG A 21 -22.37 1.20 8.83
CA ARG A 21 -21.44 2.34 8.88
C ARG A 21 -20.24 2.09 9.79
N ARG A 22 -20.45 1.51 10.98
CA ARG A 22 -19.35 1.13 11.89
C ARG A 22 -18.40 0.13 11.23
N THR A 23 -18.95 -0.87 10.53
CA THR A 23 -18.14 -1.87 9.81
C THR A 23 -17.34 -1.24 8.68
N THR A 24 -17.93 -0.37 7.86
CA THR A 24 -17.20 0.35 6.79
C THR A 24 -16.10 1.24 7.38
N GLN A 25 -16.37 1.89 8.50
CA GLN A 25 -15.38 2.72 9.19
C GLN A 25 -14.22 1.88 9.73
N MET A 26 -14.51 0.74 10.38
CA MET A 26 -13.51 -0.22 10.84
C MET A 26 -12.60 -0.68 9.69
N LEU A 27 -13.18 -1.09 8.55
CA LEU A 27 -12.41 -1.49 7.37
C LEU A 27 -11.51 -0.36 6.85
N THR A 28 -12.01 0.88 6.90
CA THR A 28 -11.23 2.07 6.47
C THR A 28 -10.07 2.34 7.44
N THR A 29 -10.31 2.23 8.75
CA THR A 29 -9.28 2.35 9.79
C THR A 29 -8.21 1.28 9.62
N MET A 30 -8.57 0.04 9.32
CA MET A 30 -7.59 -1.02 9.02
C MET A 30 -6.70 -0.69 7.82
N VAL A 31 -7.26 -0.05 6.78
CA VAL A 31 -6.45 0.42 5.64
C VAL A 31 -5.49 1.53 6.06
N GLN A 32 -5.94 2.47 6.88
CA GLN A 32 -5.11 3.58 7.38
C GLN A 32 -3.99 3.10 8.31
N ASN A 33 -4.29 2.14 9.18
CA ASN A 33 -3.31 1.48 10.06
C ASN A 33 -2.31 0.61 9.28
N GLY A 34 -2.58 0.39 7.99
CA GLY A 34 -1.78 -0.50 7.16
C GLY A 34 -1.98 -1.96 7.49
N GLU A 35 -3.08 -2.36 8.14
CA GLU A 35 -3.47 -3.76 8.36
C GLU A 35 -4.26 -4.32 7.16
N ALA A 36 -4.83 -3.43 6.34
CA ALA A 36 -5.50 -3.78 5.10
C ALA A 36 -4.99 -2.93 3.93
N MET A 37 -5.28 -3.37 2.70
CA MET A 37 -4.93 -2.65 1.48
C MET A 37 -5.97 -2.82 0.39
N HIS A 38 -5.98 -1.93 -0.59
CA HIS A 38 -6.82 -2.06 -1.77
C HIS A 38 -6.17 -2.96 -2.83
N CYS A 39 -6.95 -3.84 -3.44
CA CYS A 39 -6.49 -4.63 -4.58
C CYS A 39 -6.23 -3.72 -5.79
N PRO A 40 -5.07 -3.82 -6.48
CA PRO A 40 -4.75 -2.97 -7.64
C PRO A 40 -5.68 -3.22 -8.85
N LYS A 41 -6.27 -4.42 -8.96
CA LYS A 41 -7.15 -4.80 -10.08
C LYS A 41 -8.62 -4.46 -9.80
N CYS A 42 -9.18 -4.96 -8.70
CA CYS A 42 -10.61 -4.85 -8.41
C CYS A 42 -10.97 -3.85 -7.30
N LYS A 43 -9.98 -3.20 -6.68
CA LYS A 43 -10.14 -2.14 -5.66
C LYS A 43 -10.92 -2.53 -4.39
N ILE A 44 -11.14 -3.82 -4.15
CA ILE A 44 -11.70 -4.28 -2.88
C ILE A 44 -10.68 -4.16 -1.75
N ILE A 45 -11.14 -4.00 -0.52
CA ILE A 45 -10.30 -4.01 0.68
C ILE A 45 -9.93 -5.46 0.99
N VAL A 46 -8.64 -5.74 1.09
CA VAL A 46 -8.09 -7.03 1.49
C VAL A 46 -7.26 -6.84 2.75
N GLN A 47 -7.55 -7.64 3.77
CA GLN A 47 -6.80 -7.62 5.02
C GLN A 47 -5.51 -8.43 4.88
N LYS A 48 -4.44 -7.98 5.54
CA LYS A 48 -3.18 -8.70 5.64
C LYS A 48 -3.38 -9.94 6.50
N LYS A 49 -2.75 -11.05 6.11
CA LYS A 49 -2.53 -12.19 7.01
C LYS A 49 -1.13 -12.08 7.59
N ASP A 50 -1.00 -12.22 8.91
CA ASP A 50 0.30 -12.18 9.58
C ASP A 50 1.26 -13.24 9.02
N GLY A 51 2.53 -12.84 8.85
CA GLY A 51 3.60 -13.71 8.35
C GLY A 51 3.59 -14.00 6.84
N CYS A 52 2.73 -13.36 6.04
CA CYS A 52 2.66 -13.61 4.61
C CYS A 52 2.87 -12.33 3.77
N ASP A 53 3.97 -12.27 3.01
CA ASP A 53 4.26 -11.15 2.10
C ASP A 53 3.54 -11.26 0.76
N TRP A 54 3.15 -12.49 0.40
CA TRP A 54 2.37 -12.79 -0.79
C TRP A 54 0.88 -12.84 -0.46
N LEU A 55 0.10 -12.03 -1.16
CA LEU A 55 -1.35 -11.98 -1.01
C LEU A 55 -2.01 -12.33 -2.33
N ARG A 56 -3.01 -13.23 -2.32
CA ARG A 56 -3.85 -13.51 -3.48
C ARG A 56 -5.24 -12.96 -3.24
N CYS A 57 -5.72 -12.09 -4.14
CA CYS A 57 -7.06 -11.52 -4.02
C CYS A 57 -8.13 -12.64 -4.11
N PRO A 58 -9.06 -12.75 -3.16
CA PRO A 58 -10.07 -13.83 -3.16
C PRO A 58 -11.13 -13.69 -4.27
N VAL A 59 -11.21 -12.52 -4.92
CA VAL A 59 -12.22 -12.24 -5.94
C VAL A 59 -11.63 -12.29 -7.35
N CYS A 60 -10.52 -11.57 -7.58
CA CYS A 60 -9.91 -11.49 -8.91
C CYS A 60 -8.64 -12.34 -9.08
N HIS A 61 -8.28 -13.11 -8.04
CA HIS A 61 -7.12 -13.99 -7.98
C HIS A 61 -5.77 -13.32 -8.32
N THR A 62 -5.72 -11.99 -8.29
CA THR A 62 -4.48 -11.23 -8.54
C THR A 62 -3.52 -11.44 -7.39
N GLU A 63 -2.28 -11.74 -7.75
CA GLU A 63 -1.17 -11.88 -6.82
C GLU A 63 -0.54 -10.52 -6.54
N ILE A 64 -0.44 -10.19 -5.27
CA ILE A 64 -0.08 -8.87 -4.76
C ILE A 64 1.07 -9.07 -3.78
N CYS A 65 2.08 -8.22 -3.88
CA CYS A 65 3.11 -8.12 -2.86
C CYS A 65 2.68 -7.09 -1.82
N TRP A 66 2.68 -7.51 -0.55
CA TRP A 66 2.27 -6.64 0.55
C TRP A 66 3.17 -5.42 0.72
N VAL A 67 4.49 -5.60 0.54
CA VAL A 67 5.49 -4.53 0.70
C VAL A 67 5.31 -3.46 -0.36
N THR A 68 5.14 -3.85 -1.62
CA THR A 68 5.01 -2.91 -2.75
C THR A 68 3.58 -2.42 -2.96
N LYS A 69 2.60 -3.05 -2.29
CA LYS A 69 1.16 -2.80 -2.46
C LYS A 69 0.67 -2.93 -3.92
N GLY A 70 1.43 -3.63 -4.76
CA GLY A 70 1.20 -3.75 -6.20
C GLY A 70 1.22 -5.20 -6.69
N TYR A 71 1.17 -5.37 -8.00
CA TYR A 71 1.33 -6.70 -8.63
C TYR A 71 2.64 -7.33 -8.16
N ARG A 72 2.58 -8.61 -7.74
CA ARG A 72 3.79 -9.35 -7.35
C ARG A 72 4.82 -9.40 -8.48
N TRP A 73 4.32 -9.53 -9.70
CA TRP A 73 5.11 -9.58 -10.92
C TRP A 73 4.74 -8.34 -11.73
N GLY A 74 5.68 -7.43 -11.90
CA GLY A 74 5.53 -6.24 -12.73
C GLY A 74 6.70 -6.11 -13.69
N PRO A 75 6.56 -5.37 -14.81
CA PRO A 75 7.68 -5.09 -15.70
C PRO A 75 8.75 -4.37 -14.90
N GLY A 76 9.89 -5.04 -14.70
CA GLY A 76 11.03 -4.45 -14.03
C GLY A 76 11.39 -3.16 -14.76
N VAL A 77 11.37 -2.03 -14.06
CA VAL A 77 12.10 -0.86 -14.53
C VAL A 77 13.55 -1.31 -14.66
N SER A 78 14.00 -1.46 -15.90
CA SER A 78 15.39 -1.80 -16.18
C SER A 78 16.25 -0.68 -15.60
N TRP A 79 17.34 -1.01 -14.90
CA TRP A 79 18.29 -0.03 -14.36
C TRP A 79 18.77 0.98 -15.42
N LEU A 80 18.62 0.65 -16.71
CA LEU A 80 18.83 1.52 -17.86
C LEU A 80 18.01 2.82 -17.84
N THR A 81 16.76 2.82 -17.36
CA THR A 81 15.94 4.05 -17.32
C THR A 81 16.31 4.97 -16.15
N ILE A 82 16.74 4.38 -15.03
CA ILE A 82 17.26 5.14 -13.88
C ILE A 82 18.59 5.80 -14.25
N GLY A 83 19.46 5.11 -14.98
CA GLY A 83 20.73 5.67 -15.46
C GLY A 83 20.58 6.88 -16.38
N LEU A 84 19.58 6.88 -17.28
CA LEU A 84 19.35 8.02 -18.18
C LEU A 84 18.81 9.25 -17.45
N LEU A 85 17.96 9.09 -16.44
CA LEU A 85 17.47 10.21 -15.64
C LEU A 85 18.56 10.81 -14.74
N PHE A 86 19.39 9.98 -14.09
CA PHE A 86 20.52 10.48 -13.30
C PHE A 86 21.61 11.10 -14.18
N GLY A 87 21.87 10.56 -15.38
CA GLY A 87 22.85 11.12 -16.32
C GLY A 87 22.43 12.46 -16.93
N PHE A 88 21.16 12.64 -17.27
CA PHE A 88 20.65 13.92 -17.79
C PHE A 88 20.61 15.01 -16.71
N VAL A 89 20.26 14.67 -15.47
CA VAL A 89 20.31 15.61 -14.34
C VAL A 89 21.76 15.98 -13.99
N PHE A 90 22.71 15.04 -14.07
CA PHE A 90 24.13 15.32 -13.83
C PHE A 90 24.71 16.26 -14.90
N LEU A 91 24.33 16.11 -16.18
CA LEU A 91 24.77 17.01 -17.25
C LEU A 91 24.18 18.43 -17.11
N ILE A 92 22.93 18.55 -16.67
CA ILE A 92 22.27 19.85 -16.48
C ILE A 92 22.77 20.56 -15.20
N CYS A 93 23.07 19.81 -14.13
CA CYS A 93 23.47 20.39 -12.84
C CYS A 93 24.93 20.84 -12.74
N VAL A 94 25.86 20.34 -13.56
CA VAL A 94 27.26 20.84 -13.56
C VAL A 94 27.37 22.28 -14.11
N GLY A 95 26.33 22.78 -14.80
CA GLY A 95 26.29 24.13 -15.34
C GLY A 95 25.70 25.22 -14.44
N HIS A 96 25.06 24.90 -13.31
CA HIS A 96 24.40 25.93 -12.48
C HIS A 96 24.48 25.60 -10.98
N SER A 97 25.53 26.14 -10.36
CA SER A 97 25.52 26.87 -9.09
C SER A 97 24.38 26.55 -8.10
N GLN A 98 24.78 25.99 -6.96
CA GLN A 98 24.16 26.07 -5.63
C GLN A 98 22.67 25.71 -5.51
N TYR A 99 22.40 24.45 -5.12
CA TYR A 99 21.26 24.14 -4.24
C TYR A 99 21.75 23.39 -3.01
N ASN A 100 21.60 24.10 -1.90
CA ASN A 100 21.84 23.73 -0.53
C ASN A 100 20.97 22.52 -0.12
N TRP A 101 21.57 21.33 0.03
CA TRP A 101 20.92 20.14 0.59
C TRP A 101 20.97 20.17 2.13
N LYS A 102 20.39 21.21 2.74
CA LYS A 102 19.99 21.13 4.15
C LYS A 102 18.53 20.69 4.21
N GLY A 103 18.36 19.40 4.55
CA GLY A 103 17.22 18.94 5.33
C GLY A 103 16.07 18.33 4.54
N VAL A 104 16.15 17.02 4.27
CA VAL A 104 15.09 16.05 4.60
C VAL A 104 15.77 14.71 4.90
N ARG A 105 16.40 14.63 6.07
CA ARG A 105 16.63 13.36 6.76
C ARG A 105 15.64 13.38 7.94
N GLU A 106 15.07 12.22 8.23
CA GLU A 106 14.44 11.91 9.52
C GLU A 106 12.97 12.33 9.68
N LYS A 107 12.08 11.39 9.32
CA LYS A 107 11.05 10.86 10.23
C LYS A 107 10.42 9.61 9.61
N ARG A 108 11.11 8.48 9.77
CA ARG A 108 10.50 7.15 9.74
C ARG A 108 10.86 6.43 11.04
N GLU A 109 10.50 7.04 12.17
CA GLU A 109 10.30 6.29 13.41
C GLU A 109 8.84 5.82 13.41
N VAL A 110 8.56 4.75 12.67
CA VAL A 110 7.38 3.92 12.94
C VAL A 110 7.88 2.78 13.80
N GLY A 111 7.56 2.90 15.10
CA GLY A 111 7.25 1.78 15.99
C GLY A 111 8.16 0.57 15.90
N LYS A 112 9.18 0.55 16.78
CA LYS A 112 9.78 -0.68 17.30
C LYS A 112 8.70 -1.74 17.56
N MET A 113 8.95 -2.92 17.00
CA MET A 113 8.81 -4.22 17.64
C MET A 113 8.29 -4.18 19.09
N LYS A 114 7.16 -4.82 19.34
CA LYS A 114 7.07 -5.75 20.48
C LYS A 114 6.58 -7.08 19.97
N TYR A 115 7.47 -8.05 20.13
CA TYR A 115 7.28 -9.46 19.87
C TYR A 115 6.17 -10.02 20.77
N TRP A 116 5.57 -11.09 20.26
CA TRP A 116 4.74 -12.04 20.98
C TRP A 116 5.30 -12.36 22.37
N GLY A 117 4.45 -12.25 23.38
CA GLY A 117 4.70 -12.78 24.71
C GLY A 117 4.41 -14.28 24.73
N GLU A 118 5.41 -15.04 25.13
CA GLU A 118 5.28 -16.41 25.64
C GLU A 118 4.54 -16.38 26.98
N GLY A 119 3.61 -17.32 27.16
CA GLY A 119 2.87 -17.60 28.39
C GLY A 119 2.18 -18.94 28.27
#